data_AF-A0AAX2HG56-F1
#
_entry.id   AF-A0AAX2HG56-F1
#
_cell.length_a   1.000
_cell.length_b   1.000
_cell.length_c   1.000
_cell.angle_alpha   90.00
_cell.angle_beta   90.00
_cell.angle_gamma   90.00
#
_symmetry.space_group_name_H-M   'P 1'
#
loop_
_entity.id
_entity.type
_entity.pdbx_description
1 polymer ?
#
loop_
_entity_poly.entity_id
_entity_poly.type
_entity_poly.pdbx_seq_one_letter_code
_entity_poly.pdbx_strand_id
1 'polypeptide(L)'
;MSLNDFQRTNATGPQALYQLPQASSRTYSPTHTPAKTVVVQSLALSRLPGAMRAMGWHTSAALMQRWFDSPAWAMPEAWKEDKIQPHPSSINPIQRDESIVKMEWAIGFERCRKAVEVAESRLATPNGVKRLTDLLTKAGWSGKGSQPLGHYPMSALQMDVISQVNFAVFGGTWDVLDDMYGALGNATLKVGVVGEAFTERNPATKQLRHLFHVEKVGFYIRDHYDFNGLQYLGTWTEDRVLTKAETAFTLSLHGQLVLRLKEGPFAAVTNGDFRDYRDKTGKGGDFIIYSDVLWKKSGQVIDLGGWV
;
A
#
# COMPACT_ATOMS: atom_id res chain seq x y z
N MET A 1 30.20 14.54 -2.64
CA MET A 1 29.13 14.60 -3.66
C MET A 1 28.13 15.66 -3.21
N SER A 2 27.86 16.63 -4.07
CA SER A 2 27.24 17.92 -3.75
C SER A 2 25.75 17.92 -4.11
N LEU A 3 24.93 18.70 -3.40
CA LEU A 3 23.48 18.84 -3.61
C LEU A 3 23.06 19.35 -5.00
N ASN A 4 24.00 19.58 -5.92
CA ASN A 4 23.75 20.08 -7.28
C ASN A 4 23.72 18.97 -8.36
N ASP A 5 23.93 17.69 -8.00
CA ASP A 5 23.99 16.60 -8.99
C ASP A 5 22.61 16.02 -9.39
N PHE A 6 21.49 16.61 -8.93
CA PHE A 6 20.12 16.17 -9.27
C PHE A 6 19.41 17.02 -10.34
N GLN A 7 20.13 17.84 -11.10
CA GLN A 7 19.52 18.52 -12.24
C GLN A 7 19.39 17.58 -13.45
N ARG A 8 18.12 17.29 -13.80
CA ARG A 8 17.65 16.83 -15.11
C ARG A 8 18.33 15.57 -15.64
N THR A 9 17.87 14.41 -15.17
CA THR A 9 17.84 13.22 -16.04
C THR A 9 16.81 13.49 -17.14
N ASN A 10 17.32 13.98 -18.26
CA ASN A 10 16.56 14.17 -19.49
C ASN A 10 16.03 12.80 -19.94
N ALA A 11 14.75 12.55 -19.66
CA ALA A 11 13.96 11.71 -20.54
C ALA A 11 14.09 12.31 -21.95
N THR A 12 14.64 11.50 -22.84
CA THR A 12 14.94 11.81 -24.23
C THR A 12 13.72 12.38 -24.97
N GLY A 13 13.83 13.64 -25.41
CA GLY A 13 13.07 14.23 -26.50
C GLY A 13 11.61 14.65 -26.21
N PRO A 14 11.11 15.75 -26.81
CA PRO A 14 9.72 16.21 -26.66
C PRO A 14 8.65 15.31 -27.32
N GLN A 15 8.93 14.03 -27.58
CA GLN A 15 8.04 13.11 -28.30
C GLN A 15 7.66 11.81 -27.55
N ALA A 16 7.96 11.67 -26.26
CA ALA A 16 7.61 10.44 -25.51
C ALA A 16 6.86 10.69 -24.19
N LEU A 17 6.03 11.75 -24.13
CA LEU A 17 5.05 11.88 -23.04
C LEU A 17 3.79 11.11 -23.44
N TYR A 18 3.41 10.09 -22.67
CA TYR A 18 2.09 9.47 -22.81
C TYR A 18 1.02 10.50 -22.40
N GLN A 19 0.45 11.18 -23.40
CA GLN A 19 -0.65 12.11 -23.22
C GLN A 19 -1.94 11.29 -23.09
N LEU A 20 -2.70 11.54 -22.03
CA LEU A 20 -4.06 10.98 -21.93
C LEU A 20 -4.92 11.58 -23.05
N PRO A 21 -5.97 10.88 -23.53
CA PRO A 21 -6.78 11.33 -24.66
C PRO A 21 -7.20 12.80 -24.51
N GLN A 22 -6.96 13.63 -25.53
CA GLN A 22 -7.41 15.01 -25.52
C GLN A 22 -8.92 15.07 -25.74
N ALA A 23 -9.62 15.82 -24.90
CA ALA A 23 -11.01 16.16 -25.13
C ALA A 23 -11.09 17.46 -25.93
N SER A 24 -11.77 17.44 -27.07
CA SER A 24 -12.16 18.66 -27.80
C SER A 24 -13.62 18.98 -27.52
N SER A 25 -13.90 20.14 -26.94
CA SER A 25 -15.27 20.64 -26.77
C SER A 25 -15.52 21.86 -27.66
N ARG A 26 -16.70 21.90 -28.31
CA ARG A 26 -17.18 23.08 -29.04
C ARG A 26 -18.17 23.81 -28.15
N THR A 27 -17.83 25.01 -27.71
CA THR A 27 -18.79 25.87 -27.01
C THR A 27 -19.70 26.54 -28.03
N TYR A 28 -21.03 26.40 -27.87
CA TYR A 28 -22.00 27.20 -28.61
C TYR A 28 -22.33 28.46 -27.81
N SER A 29 -22.13 29.64 -28.41
CA SER A 29 -22.64 30.90 -27.88
C SER A 29 -23.98 31.23 -28.58
N PRO A 30 -25.04 31.63 -27.86
CA PRO A 30 -26.30 32.07 -28.47
C PRO A 30 -26.19 33.38 -29.27
N THR A 31 -25.07 34.11 -29.14
CA THR A 31 -24.80 35.37 -29.83
C THR A 31 -23.59 35.22 -30.74
N HIS A 32 -23.64 35.87 -31.91
CA HIS A 32 -22.70 35.85 -33.06
C HIS A 32 -21.19 35.96 -32.71
N THR A 33 -20.67 34.94 -32.05
CA THR A 33 -19.26 34.77 -31.71
C THR A 33 -18.87 33.40 -32.24
N PRO A 34 -17.83 33.28 -33.08
CA PRO A 34 -17.41 31.98 -33.59
C PRO A 34 -17.08 31.04 -32.42
N ALA A 35 -17.51 29.78 -32.54
CA ALA A 35 -17.24 28.76 -31.53
C ALA A 35 -15.73 28.68 -31.27
N LYS A 36 -15.31 28.92 -30.02
CA LYS A 36 -13.91 28.74 -29.62
C LYS A 36 -13.65 27.25 -29.43
N THR A 37 -12.66 26.72 -30.14
CA THR A 37 -12.12 25.39 -29.84
C THR A 37 -11.27 25.50 -28.56
N VAL A 38 -11.73 24.88 -27.48
CA VAL A 38 -10.91 24.71 -26.28
C VAL A 38 -10.13 23.41 -26.45
N VAL A 39 -8.83 23.51 -26.66
CA VAL A 39 -7.92 22.35 -26.60
C VAL A 39 -7.60 22.14 -25.13
N VAL A 40 -8.17 21.10 -24.52
CA VAL A 40 -7.78 20.69 -23.17
C VAL A 40 -6.43 19.99 -23.30
N GLN A 41 -5.35 20.67 -22.88
CA GLN A 41 -4.07 20.01 -22.75
C GLN A 41 -4.19 18.94 -21.67
N SER A 42 -3.98 17.70 -22.06
CA SER A 42 -4.09 16.58 -21.15
C SER A 42 -2.78 16.44 -20.36
N LEU A 43 -2.88 16.35 -19.03
CA LEU A 43 -1.74 16.09 -18.17
C LEU A 43 -1.11 14.74 -18.56
N ALA A 44 0.18 14.72 -18.86
CA ALA A 44 0.87 13.46 -19.13
C ALA A 44 0.90 12.60 -17.86
N LEU A 45 0.54 11.31 -17.96
CA LEU A 45 0.40 10.42 -16.80
C LEU A 45 1.72 10.32 -15.99
N SER A 46 2.86 10.38 -16.67
CA SER A 46 4.19 10.38 -16.05
C SER A 46 4.51 11.64 -15.22
N ARG A 47 3.64 12.67 -15.24
CA ARG A 47 3.78 13.86 -14.39
C ARG A 47 3.15 13.70 -13.00
N LEU A 48 2.38 12.63 -12.75
CA LEU A 48 1.75 12.40 -11.44
C LEU A 48 2.75 12.39 -10.27
N PRO A 49 3.93 11.73 -10.36
CA PRO A 49 4.94 11.82 -9.31
C PRO A 49 5.38 13.26 -9.01
N GLY A 50 5.41 14.13 -10.02
CA GLY A 50 5.73 15.55 -9.85
C GLY A 50 4.66 16.29 -9.05
N ALA A 51 3.39 16.11 -9.42
CA ALA A 51 2.24 16.68 -8.70
C ALA A 51 2.20 16.19 -7.25
N MET A 52 2.40 14.88 -7.01
CA MET A 52 2.48 14.31 -5.66
C MET A 52 3.59 14.98 -4.82
N ARG A 53 4.79 15.16 -5.37
CA ARG A 53 5.88 15.87 -4.65
C ARG A 53 5.52 17.32 -4.34
N ALA A 54 4.83 18.02 -5.25
CA ALA A 54 4.38 19.39 -5.01
C ALA A 54 3.36 19.50 -3.87
N MET A 55 2.60 18.43 -3.62
CA MET A 55 1.69 18.31 -2.47
C MET A 55 2.38 17.87 -1.16
N GLY A 56 3.69 17.60 -1.19
CA GLY A 56 4.41 16.98 -0.08
C GLY A 56 4.16 15.47 0.08
N TRP A 57 3.56 14.82 -0.92
CA TRP A 57 3.29 13.39 -0.91
C TRP A 57 4.48 12.58 -1.40
N HIS A 58 5.56 12.63 -0.62
CA HIS A 58 6.84 12.08 -1.03
C HIS A 58 6.84 10.55 -1.14
N THR A 59 6.14 9.85 -0.24
CA THR A 59 6.07 8.38 -0.26
C THR A 59 5.21 7.89 -1.42
N SER A 60 4.04 8.50 -1.63
CA SER A 60 3.18 8.22 -2.79
C SER A 60 3.91 8.48 -4.11
N ALA A 61 4.61 9.62 -4.21
CA ALA A 61 5.40 9.94 -5.38
C ALA A 61 6.51 8.93 -5.67
N ALA A 62 7.19 8.42 -4.63
CA ALA A 62 8.23 7.42 -4.77
C ALA A 62 7.69 6.07 -5.26
N LEU A 63 6.55 5.62 -4.72
CA LEU A 63 5.87 4.40 -5.17
C LEU A 63 5.42 4.53 -6.63
N MET A 64 4.80 5.66 -6.97
CA MET A 64 4.34 5.94 -8.32
C MET A 64 5.51 6.00 -9.32
N GLN A 65 6.60 6.67 -8.95
CA GLN A 65 7.82 6.72 -9.77
C GLN A 65 8.40 5.32 -9.98
N ARG A 66 8.49 4.53 -8.90
CA ARG A 66 8.97 3.14 -8.99
C ARG A 66 8.12 2.31 -9.95
N TRP A 67 6.80 2.47 -9.92
CA TRP A 67 5.91 1.77 -10.85
C TRP A 67 6.27 2.12 -12.30
N PHE A 68 6.40 3.42 -12.63
CA PHE A 68 6.79 3.88 -13.96
C PHE A 68 8.16 3.37 -14.42
N ASP A 69 9.13 3.31 -13.51
CA ASP A 69 10.51 2.91 -13.84
C ASP A 69 10.64 1.38 -14.03
N SER A 70 9.68 0.61 -13.51
CA SER A 70 9.67 -0.86 -13.55
C SER A 70 9.35 -1.41 -14.94
N PRO A 71 9.87 -2.60 -15.30
CA PRO A 71 9.43 -3.32 -16.50
C PRO A 71 7.92 -3.57 -16.48
N ALA A 72 7.28 -3.59 -17.65
CA ALA A 72 5.87 -3.91 -17.74
C ALA A 72 5.57 -5.26 -17.10
N TRP A 73 4.76 -5.24 -16.06
CA TRP A 73 4.25 -6.43 -15.40
C TRP A 73 2.92 -6.12 -14.73
N ALA A 74 1.94 -6.96 -15.03
CA ALA A 74 0.63 -6.94 -14.39
C ALA A 74 0.61 -7.96 -13.26
N MET A 75 0.26 -7.52 -12.05
CA MET A 75 0.03 -8.46 -10.96
C MET A 75 -1.20 -9.33 -11.30
N PRO A 76 -1.12 -10.67 -11.20
CA PRO A 76 -2.29 -11.51 -11.43
C PRO A 76 -3.42 -11.17 -10.45
N GLU A 77 -4.65 -11.02 -10.94
CA GLU A 77 -5.79 -10.65 -10.08
C GLU A 77 -6.03 -11.66 -8.95
N ALA A 78 -5.76 -12.94 -9.21
CA ALA A 78 -5.87 -14.01 -8.20
C ALA A 78 -4.94 -13.78 -6.99
N TRP A 79 -3.87 -12.98 -7.12
CA TRP A 79 -3.04 -12.60 -5.97
C TRP A 79 -3.77 -11.69 -4.97
N LYS A 80 -4.95 -11.16 -5.30
CA LYS A 80 -5.81 -10.45 -4.32
C LYS A 80 -6.59 -11.41 -3.42
N GLU A 81 -6.67 -12.69 -3.77
CA GLU A 81 -7.32 -13.71 -2.95
C GLU A 81 -6.30 -14.39 -2.03
N ASP A 82 -6.49 -14.29 -0.71
CA ASP A 82 -5.57 -14.85 0.31
C ASP A 82 -5.14 -16.31 0.06
N LYS A 83 -6.02 -17.13 -0.51
CA LYS A 83 -5.75 -18.56 -0.77
C LYS A 83 -4.85 -18.81 -1.98
N ILE A 84 -4.76 -17.86 -2.91
CA ILE A 84 -4.08 -18.02 -4.21
C ILE A 84 -2.81 -17.15 -4.27
N GLN A 85 -2.59 -16.28 -3.28
CA GLN A 85 -1.38 -15.48 -3.23
C GLN A 85 -0.13 -16.38 -3.17
N PRO A 86 0.94 -16.02 -3.89
CA PRO A 86 2.20 -16.74 -3.81
C PRO A 86 2.72 -16.72 -2.38
N HIS A 87 3.42 -17.78 -2.00
CA HIS A 87 4.13 -17.80 -0.73
C HIS A 87 5.12 -16.61 -0.70
N PRO A 88 5.26 -15.85 0.41
CA PRO A 88 6.10 -14.65 0.42
C PRO A 88 7.54 -14.90 -0.08
N SER A 89 8.12 -16.04 0.29
CA SER A 89 9.47 -16.45 -0.18
C SER A 89 9.60 -16.73 -1.68
N SER A 90 8.49 -16.94 -2.41
CA SER A 90 8.52 -17.21 -3.87
C SER A 90 8.29 -15.95 -4.71
N ILE A 91 8.03 -14.80 -4.09
CA ILE A 91 7.83 -13.53 -4.82
C ILE A 91 9.19 -13.04 -5.33
N ASN A 92 9.29 -12.79 -6.63
CA ASN A 92 10.51 -12.27 -7.26
C ASN A 92 10.85 -10.90 -6.64
N PRO A 93 12.12 -10.64 -6.28
CA PRO A 93 12.55 -9.34 -5.77
C PRO A 93 12.11 -8.13 -6.60
N ILE A 94 11.99 -8.26 -7.93
CA ILE A 94 11.52 -7.16 -8.78
C ILE A 94 10.02 -6.85 -8.59
N GLN A 95 9.23 -7.83 -8.13
CA GLN A 95 7.79 -7.73 -7.90
C GLN A 95 7.45 -7.32 -6.45
N ARG A 96 8.44 -6.90 -5.66
CA ARG A 96 8.20 -6.45 -4.27
C ARG A 96 9.03 -5.24 -3.89
N ASP A 97 8.47 -4.32 -3.10
CA ASP A 97 9.20 -3.26 -2.42
C ASP A 97 9.48 -3.65 -0.97
N GLU A 98 10.66 -3.32 -0.46
CA GLU A 98 10.98 -3.43 0.98
C GLU A 98 11.59 -2.11 1.52
N SER A 99 11.55 -1.02 0.74
CA SER A 99 12.42 0.14 0.91
C SER A 99 11.74 1.50 1.03
N ILE A 100 10.62 1.72 0.33
CA ILE A 100 9.95 3.01 0.19
C ILE A 100 9.03 3.28 1.38
N VAL A 101 8.15 2.32 1.70
CA VAL A 101 7.22 2.47 2.82
C VAL A 101 7.95 2.12 4.11
N LYS A 102 8.08 3.09 5.02
CA LYS A 102 8.65 2.90 6.35
C LYS A 102 7.58 2.99 7.41
N MET A 103 7.68 2.14 8.43
CA MET A 103 6.80 2.18 9.59
C MET A 103 6.98 3.48 10.37
N GLU A 104 8.18 4.06 10.41
CA GLU A 104 8.41 5.39 10.99
C GLU A 104 7.56 6.48 10.32
N TRP A 105 7.47 6.47 8.98
CA TRP A 105 6.57 7.34 8.24
C TRP A 105 5.10 6.98 8.52
N ALA A 106 4.77 5.68 8.48
CA ALA A 106 3.39 5.22 8.60
C ALA A 106 2.76 5.56 9.97
N ILE A 107 3.50 5.40 11.07
CA ILE A 107 3.02 5.76 12.41
C ILE A 107 2.85 7.27 12.61
N GLY A 108 3.31 8.11 11.67
CA GLY A 108 2.96 9.53 11.61
C GLY A 108 1.46 9.76 11.40
N PHE A 109 0.76 8.79 10.82
CA PHE A 109 -0.68 8.87 10.53
C PHE A 109 -1.52 8.18 11.61
N GLU A 110 -2.51 8.90 12.14
CA GLU A 110 -3.42 8.43 13.19
C GLU A 110 -4.08 7.08 12.87
N ARG A 111 -4.49 6.88 11.61
CA ARG A 111 -5.13 5.63 11.17
C ARG A 111 -4.21 4.42 11.24
N CYS A 112 -2.91 4.59 11.00
CA CYS A 112 -1.94 3.50 11.15
C CYS A 112 -1.68 3.21 12.63
N ARG A 113 -1.56 4.23 13.48
CA ARG A 113 -1.42 4.04 14.95
C ARG A 113 -2.59 3.24 15.53
N LYS A 114 -3.83 3.59 15.16
CA LYS A 114 -5.03 2.82 15.54
C LYS A 114 -4.98 1.38 15.02
N ALA A 115 -4.49 1.15 13.80
CA ALA A 115 -4.32 -0.19 13.26
C ALA A 115 -3.30 -1.02 14.07
N VAL A 116 -2.22 -0.40 14.55
CA VAL A 116 -1.23 -1.05 15.44
C VAL A 116 -1.89 -1.50 16.74
N GLU A 117 -2.64 -0.62 17.40
CA GLU A 117 -3.37 -0.95 18.62
C GLU A 117 -4.37 -2.09 18.41
N VAL A 118 -5.13 -2.02 17.31
CA VAL A 118 -6.09 -3.07 16.93
C VAL A 118 -5.37 -4.40 16.65
N ALA A 119 -4.29 -4.40 15.87
CA ALA A 119 -3.54 -5.61 15.57
C ALA A 119 -2.93 -6.22 16.86
N GLU A 120 -2.39 -5.39 17.76
CA GLU A 120 -1.85 -5.83 19.04
C GLU A 120 -2.92 -6.47 19.93
N SER A 121 -4.10 -5.85 20.04
CA SER A 121 -5.21 -6.42 20.81
C SER A 121 -5.69 -7.79 20.29
N ARG A 122 -5.36 -8.12 19.03
CA ARG A 122 -5.79 -9.36 18.37
C ARG A 122 -4.82 -10.54 18.54
N LEU A 123 -3.66 -10.34 19.16
CA LEU A 123 -2.65 -11.39 19.38
C LEU A 123 -3.23 -12.65 20.03
N ALA A 124 -4.01 -12.48 21.09
CA ALA A 124 -4.57 -13.59 21.89
C ALA A 124 -6.03 -13.93 21.54
N THR A 125 -6.54 -13.47 20.40
CA THR A 125 -7.88 -13.88 19.92
C THR A 125 -7.86 -15.35 19.49
N PRO A 126 -9.02 -16.05 19.42
CA PRO A 126 -9.06 -17.45 18.96
C PRO A 126 -8.36 -17.70 17.62
N ASN A 127 -8.49 -16.76 16.67
CA ASN A 127 -7.80 -16.83 15.38
C ASN A 127 -6.28 -16.64 15.51
N GLY A 128 -5.85 -15.70 16.37
CA GLY A 128 -4.42 -15.47 16.64
C GLY A 128 -3.78 -16.67 17.33
N VAL A 129 -4.44 -17.25 18.34
CA VAL A 129 -4.01 -18.46 19.03
C VAL A 129 -3.95 -19.64 18.07
N LYS A 130 -5.00 -19.87 17.26
CA LYS A 130 -5.00 -20.93 16.26
C LYS A 130 -3.82 -20.77 15.29
N ARG A 131 -3.60 -19.57 14.75
CA ARG A 131 -2.50 -19.30 13.83
C ARG A 131 -1.14 -19.53 14.48
N LEU A 132 -0.96 -19.08 15.72
CA LEU A 132 0.26 -19.29 16.49
C LEU A 132 0.54 -20.78 16.72
N THR A 133 -0.49 -21.54 17.08
CA THR A 133 -0.41 -23.01 17.20
C THR A 133 -0.02 -23.66 15.88
N ASP A 134 -0.66 -23.30 14.76
CA ASP A 134 -0.33 -23.82 13.42
C ASP A 134 1.16 -23.56 13.06
N LEU A 135 1.69 -22.39 13.42
CA LEU A 135 3.09 -22.01 13.19
C LEU A 135 4.06 -22.82 14.06
N LEU A 136 3.72 -23.02 15.34
CA LEU A 136 4.52 -23.83 16.27
C LEU A 136 4.54 -25.30 15.86
N THR A 137 3.41 -25.86 15.42
CA THR A 137 3.35 -27.21 14.86
C THR A 137 4.22 -27.34 13.62
N LYS A 138 4.17 -26.34 12.71
CA LYS A 138 5.06 -26.30 11.53
C LYS A 138 6.54 -26.17 11.93
N ALA A 139 6.84 -25.52 13.05
CA ALA A 139 8.19 -25.44 13.62
C ALA A 139 8.62 -26.73 14.36
N GLY A 140 7.74 -27.73 14.47
CA GLY A 140 8.03 -29.03 15.07
C GLY A 140 7.66 -29.17 16.55
N TRP A 141 6.93 -28.21 17.14
CA TRP A 141 6.52 -28.33 18.54
C TRP A 141 5.44 -29.39 18.72
N SER A 142 5.67 -30.29 19.68
CA SER A 142 4.72 -31.38 20.02
C SER A 142 3.94 -31.11 21.31
N GLY A 143 3.94 -29.86 21.79
CA GLY A 143 3.36 -29.50 23.08
C GLY A 143 4.19 -29.97 24.27
N LYS A 144 5.46 -30.33 24.05
CA LYS A 144 6.40 -30.78 25.08
C LYS A 144 7.69 -29.97 24.99
N GLY A 145 8.30 -29.74 26.15
CA GLY A 145 9.52 -28.94 26.25
C GLY A 145 9.28 -27.49 25.81
N SER A 146 10.32 -26.90 25.23
CA SER A 146 10.35 -25.51 24.81
C SER A 146 10.55 -25.40 23.30
N GLN A 147 9.89 -24.46 22.64
CA GLN A 147 10.08 -24.20 21.21
C GLN A 147 10.13 -22.69 20.90
N PRO A 148 11.24 -22.16 20.38
CA PRO A 148 11.29 -20.78 19.91
C PRO A 148 10.51 -20.60 18.61
N LEU A 149 9.95 -19.40 18.44
CA LEU A 149 9.30 -18.95 17.21
C LEU A 149 9.83 -17.57 16.81
N GLY A 150 10.36 -17.47 15.60
CA GLY A 150 10.97 -16.25 15.07
C GLY A 150 12.33 -15.91 15.70
N HIS A 151 12.92 -14.80 15.25
CA HIS A 151 14.11 -14.20 15.84
C HIS A 151 14.07 -12.67 15.68
N TYR A 152 14.92 -11.96 16.42
CA TYR A 152 15.03 -10.51 16.31
C TYR A 152 16.45 -10.09 15.90
N PRO A 153 16.61 -9.18 14.91
CA PRO A 153 15.58 -8.65 14.02
C PRO A 153 15.24 -9.61 12.86
N MET A 154 14.02 -9.50 12.34
CA MET A 154 13.57 -10.12 11.08
C MET A 154 13.03 -9.03 10.15
N SER A 155 13.13 -9.25 8.84
CA SER A 155 12.38 -8.44 7.86
C SER A 155 10.89 -8.75 7.92
N ALA A 156 10.07 -7.84 7.37
CA ALA A 156 8.63 -8.06 7.25
C ALA A 156 8.30 -9.33 6.46
N LEU A 157 9.07 -9.61 5.40
CA LEU A 157 8.93 -10.83 4.62
C LEU A 157 9.22 -12.10 5.43
N GLN A 158 10.30 -12.10 6.22
CA GLN A 158 10.63 -13.22 7.12
C GLN A 158 9.53 -13.42 8.17
N MET A 159 9.05 -12.32 8.75
CA MET A 159 7.96 -12.36 9.73
C MET A 159 6.65 -12.91 9.15
N ASP A 160 6.28 -12.52 7.93
CA ASP A 160 5.07 -13.01 7.26
C ASP A 160 5.06 -14.53 7.09
N VAL A 161 6.25 -15.12 6.91
CA VAL A 161 6.42 -16.57 6.77
C VAL A 161 6.50 -17.27 8.12
N ILE A 162 7.24 -16.71 9.08
CA ILE A 162 7.68 -17.43 10.27
C ILE A 162 6.74 -17.22 11.45
N SER A 163 6.26 -16.00 11.68
CA SER A 163 5.64 -15.65 12.96
C SER A 163 4.49 -14.64 12.92
N GLN A 164 3.94 -14.37 11.73
CA GLN A 164 2.73 -13.55 11.59
C GLN A 164 1.50 -14.29 12.14
N VAL A 165 0.82 -13.66 13.10
CA VAL A 165 -0.29 -14.26 13.84
C VAL A 165 -1.64 -13.61 13.55
N ASN A 166 -1.66 -12.30 13.28
CA ASN A 166 -2.91 -11.58 13.01
C ASN A 166 -2.69 -10.31 12.18
N PHE A 167 -3.76 -9.57 11.91
CA PHE A 167 -3.71 -8.32 11.15
C PHE A 167 -4.84 -7.35 11.52
N ALA A 168 -4.70 -6.11 11.06
CA ALA A 168 -5.71 -5.07 11.04
C ALA A 168 -5.69 -4.38 9.68
N VAL A 169 -6.86 -3.99 9.18
CA VAL A 169 -6.99 -3.19 7.95
C VAL A 169 -7.22 -1.74 8.35
N PHE A 170 -6.65 -0.81 7.58
CA PHE A 170 -6.85 0.62 7.76
C PHE A 170 -6.87 1.33 6.40
N GLY A 171 -7.33 2.57 6.41
CA GLY A 171 -7.68 3.28 5.19
C GLY A 171 -9.18 3.18 4.89
N GLY A 172 -9.65 4.07 4.05
CA GLY A 172 -11.02 4.03 3.54
C GLY A 172 -11.23 5.06 2.45
N THR A 173 -12.22 4.83 1.59
CA THR A 173 -12.59 5.74 0.48
C THR A 173 -12.89 7.16 0.95
N TRP A 174 -13.30 7.34 2.21
CA TRP A 174 -13.65 8.64 2.78
C TRP A 174 -12.55 9.31 3.59
N ASP A 175 -11.39 8.67 3.74
CA ASP A 175 -10.25 9.21 4.48
C ASP A 175 -9.71 10.49 3.84
N VAL A 176 -8.95 11.24 4.66
CA VAL A 176 -8.26 12.45 4.24
C VAL A 176 -7.36 12.13 3.06
N LEU A 177 -7.45 12.98 2.03
CA LEU A 177 -6.63 12.90 0.84
C LEU A 177 -5.23 13.42 1.18
N ASP A 178 -4.35 12.51 1.62
CA ASP A 178 -2.97 12.79 2.06
C ASP A 178 -1.97 11.79 1.43
N ASP A 179 -0.68 11.92 1.78
CA ASP A 179 0.40 11.07 1.24
C ASP A 179 0.14 9.57 1.46
N MET A 180 -0.35 9.16 2.63
CA MET A 180 -0.65 7.75 2.89
C MET A 180 -1.88 7.28 2.10
N TYR A 181 -2.87 8.14 1.84
CA TYR A 181 -3.98 7.81 0.95
C TYR A 181 -3.47 7.56 -0.48
N GLY A 182 -2.60 8.45 -0.98
CA GLY A 182 -1.98 8.29 -2.30
C GLY A 182 -0.99 7.13 -2.40
N ALA A 183 -0.41 6.69 -1.29
CA ALA A 183 0.57 5.60 -1.24
C ALA A 183 -0.08 4.22 -1.12
N LEU A 184 -1.11 4.10 -0.27
CA LEU A 184 -1.64 2.82 0.18
C LEU A 184 -3.16 2.68 -0.01
N GLY A 185 -3.92 3.78 -0.06
CA GLY A 185 -5.39 3.72 -0.08
C GLY A 185 -5.94 2.95 1.13
N ASN A 186 -6.28 1.67 0.91
CA ASN A 186 -6.61 0.70 1.96
C ASN A 186 -5.48 -0.31 2.11
N ALA A 187 -4.86 -0.40 3.28
CA ALA A 187 -3.74 -1.29 3.53
C ALA A 187 -3.97 -2.25 4.70
N THR A 188 -3.19 -3.34 4.69
CA THR A 188 -3.18 -4.33 5.77
C THR A 188 -1.93 -4.16 6.64
N LEU A 189 -2.14 -3.86 7.91
CA LEU A 189 -1.11 -3.95 8.94
C LEU A 189 -1.12 -5.36 9.52
N LYS A 190 -0.02 -6.10 9.35
CA LYS A 190 0.17 -7.42 9.93
C LYS A 190 0.94 -7.33 11.25
N VAL A 191 0.64 -8.26 12.16
CA VAL A 191 1.34 -8.41 13.44
C VAL A 191 1.92 -9.81 13.57
N GLY A 192 3.17 -9.89 14.02
CA GLY A 192 3.85 -11.13 14.35
C GLY A 192 4.52 -11.08 15.72
N VAL A 193 4.93 -12.24 16.22
CA VAL A 193 5.56 -12.40 17.53
C VAL A 193 6.95 -13.01 17.42
N VAL A 194 7.80 -12.72 18.39
CA VAL A 194 9.04 -13.46 18.65
C VAL A 194 8.99 -13.89 20.11
N GLY A 195 9.31 -15.15 20.37
CA GLY A 195 9.24 -15.69 21.71
C GLY A 195 9.34 -17.20 21.74
N GLU A 196 8.85 -17.80 22.82
CA GLU A 196 9.05 -19.20 23.11
C GLU A 196 7.78 -19.85 23.65
N ALA A 197 7.41 -20.99 23.06
CA ALA A 197 6.37 -21.86 23.55
C ALA A 197 6.93 -22.80 24.63
N PHE A 198 6.16 -23.03 25.68
CA PHE A 198 6.54 -23.94 26.77
C PHE A 198 5.30 -24.61 27.37
N THR A 199 5.53 -25.72 28.06
CA THR A 199 4.47 -26.47 28.74
C THR A 199 4.65 -26.38 30.25
N GLU A 200 3.60 -25.92 30.94
CA GLU A 200 3.56 -25.83 32.39
C GLU A 200 2.54 -26.81 32.95
N ARG A 201 2.88 -27.50 34.04
CA ARG A 201 1.90 -28.34 34.76
C ARG A 201 1.26 -27.51 35.88
N ASN A 202 -0.05 -27.35 35.82
CA ASN A 202 -0.79 -26.67 36.87
C ASN A 202 -0.58 -27.40 38.21
N PRO A 203 -0.06 -26.74 39.26
CA PRO A 203 0.26 -27.39 40.53
C PRO A 203 -0.95 -28.01 41.21
N ALA A 204 -2.13 -27.37 41.09
CA ALA A 204 -3.38 -27.76 41.73
C ALA A 204 -4.14 -28.81 40.92
N THR A 205 -4.39 -28.58 39.63
CA THR A 205 -5.21 -29.49 38.80
C THR A 205 -4.40 -30.61 38.15
N LYS A 206 -3.06 -30.53 38.19
CA LYS A 206 -2.12 -31.42 37.49
C LYS A 206 -2.26 -31.45 35.96
N GLN A 207 -3.13 -30.61 35.39
CA GLN A 207 -3.31 -30.46 33.95
C GLN A 207 -2.12 -29.74 33.31
N LEU A 208 -1.78 -30.13 32.09
CA LEU A 208 -0.79 -29.45 31.28
C LEU A 208 -1.43 -28.21 30.62
N ARG A 209 -0.72 -27.09 30.66
CA ARG A 209 -1.03 -25.85 29.96
C ARG A 209 0.06 -25.59 28.95
N HIS A 210 -0.34 -25.24 27.74
CA HIS A 210 0.56 -24.88 26.66
C HIS A 210 0.54 -23.35 26.55
N LEU A 211 1.70 -22.73 26.78
CA LEU A 211 1.82 -21.29 26.91
C LEU A 211 2.85 -20.78 25.90
N PHE A 212 2.71 -19.53 25.48
CA PHE A 212 3.69 -18.85 24.66
C PHE A 212 4.09 -17.53 25.33
N HIS A 213 5.36 -17.40 25.68
CA HIS A 213 5.91 -16.14 26.17
C HIS A 213 6.35 -15.28 24.99
N VAL A 214 5.70 -14.13 24.82
CA VAL A 214 6.00 -13.16 23.76
C VAL A 214 7.08 -12.21 24.26
N GLU A 215 8.30 -12.32 23.71
CA GLU A 215 9.41 -11.40 24.00
C GLU A 215 9.30 -10.09 23.23
N LYS A 216 8.88 -10.17 21.96
CA LYS A 216 8.70 -9.02 21.08
C LYS A 216 7.49 -9.21 20.19
N VAL A 217 6.86 -8.09 19.86
CA VAL A 217 5.81 -7.98 18.85
C VAL A 217 6.36 -7.11 17.72
N GLY A 218 6.12 -7.53 16.48
CA GLY A 218 6.48 -6.76 15.30
C GLY A 218 5.24 -6.42 14.47
N PHE A 219 5.20 -5.19 13.95
CA PHE A 219 4.15 -4.69 13.09
C PHE A 219 4.73 -4.25 11.76
N TYR A 220 4.08 -4.59 10.66
CA TYR A 220 4.50 -4.16 9.33
C TYR A 220 3.31 -4.06 8.39
N ILE A 221 3.43 -3.24 7.36
CA ILE A 221 2.44 -3.08 6.31
C ILE A 221 2.77 -4.04 5.17
N ARG A 222 1.73 -4.73 4.67
CA ARG A 222 1.78 -5.44 3.40
C ARG A 222 0.62 -4.98 2.53
N ASP A 223 0.94 -4.59 1.30
CA ASP A 223 -0.06 -4.05 0.39
C ASP A 223 0.24 -4.37 -1.09
N HIS A 224 -0.75 -4.26 -1.97
CA HIS A 224 -0.58 -4.45 -3.41
C HIS A 224 -0.63 -3.10 -4.12
N TYR A 225 0.47 -2.74 -4.78
CA TYR A 225 0.53 -1.54 -5.61
C TYR A 225 0.29 -1.94 -7.07
N ASP A 226 -0.97 -1.96 -7.47
CA ASP A 226 -1.41 -2.40 -8.79
C ASP A 226 -2.49 -1.50 -9.39
N PHE A 227 -2.56 -1.48 -10.72
CA PHE A 227 -3.60 -0.76 -11.47
C PHE A 227 -4.53 -1.72 -12.24
N ASN A 228 -4.97 -2.79 -11.59
CA ASN A 228 -5.99 -3.69 -12.14
C ASN A 228 -7.41 -3.21 -11.84
N GLY A 229 -8.41 -3.79 -12.52
CA GLY A 229 -9.82 -3.47 -12.31
C GLY A 229 -10.25 -2.05 -12.73
N LEU A 230 -11.49 -1.70 -12.42
CA LEU A 230 -12.09 -0.41 -12.71
C LEU A 230 -11.99 0.49 -11.47
N GLN A 231 -11.15 1.53 -11.54
CA GLN A 231 -11.01 2.50 -10.45
C GLN A 231 -10.66 3.87 -11.00
N TYR A 232 -11.29 4.89 -10.42
CA TYR A 232 -10.97 6.29 -10.62
C TYR A 232 -10.00 6.76 -9.53
N LEU A 233 -8.91 7.39 -9.94
CA LEU A 233 -7.77 7.78 -9.11
C LEU A 233 -7.69 9.31 -8.88
N GLY A 234 -8.73 10.03 -9.28
CA GLY A 234 -8.85 11.47 -9.10
C GLY A 234 -8.63 12.27 -10.39
N THR A 235 -8.95 13.56 -10.30
CA THR A 235 -8.63 14.54 -11.34
C THR A 235 -7.38 15.28 -10.92
N TRP A 236 -6.38 15.29 -11.78
CA TRP A 236 -5.05 15.81 -11.50
C TRP A 236 -4.75 17.05 -12.35
N THR A 237 -4.11 18.04 -11.74
CA THR A 237 -3.41 19.16 -12.39
C THR A 237 -1.90 18.90 -12.33
N GLU A 238 -1.08 19.79 -12.90
CA GLU A 238 0.38 19.65 -12.85
C GLU A 238 0.96 19.63 -11.43
N ASP A 239 0.27 20.25 -10.48
CA ASP A 239 0.76 20.51 -9.12
C ASP A 239 -0.04 19.81 -8.01
N ARG A 240 -1.22 19.25 -8.30
CA ARG A 240 -2.04 18.57 -7.28
C ARG A 240 -3.13 17.67 -7.85
N VAL A 241 -3.69 16.84 -6.99
CA VAL A 241 -5.01 16.23 -7.20
C VAL A 241 -6.12 17.16 -6.69
N LEU A 242 -7.27 17.16 -7.35
CA LEU A 242 -8.46 17.83 -6.87
C LEU A 242 -9.01 17.14 -5.62
N THR A 243 -9.52 17.93 -4.69
CA THR A 243 -10.24 17.42 -3.53
C THR A 243 -11.53 16.73 -3.95
N LYS A 244 -12.12 15.93 -3.04
CA LYS A 244 -13.40 15.23 -3.29
C LYS A 244 -14.54 16.23 -3.57
N ALA A 245 -14.55 17.36 -2.86
CA ALA A 245 -15.53 18.42 -3.06
C ALA A 245 -15.38 19.10 -4.43
N GLU A 246 -14.14 19.43 -4.83
CA GLU A 246 -13.86 19.97 -6.17
C GLU A 246 -14.27 18.97 -7.25
N THR A 247 -13.96 17.69 -7.07
CA THR A 247 -14.34 16.63 -8.01
C THR A 247 -15.87 16.52 -8.15
N ALA A 248 -16.61 16.47 -7.04
CA ALA A 248 -18.08 16.44 -7.07
C ALA A 248 -18.67 17.70 -7.74
N PHE A 249 -18.07 18.87 -7.50
CA PHE A 249 -18.49 20.11 -8.13
C PHE A 249 -18.22 20.12 -9.65
N THR A 250 -17.08 19.57 -10.09
CA THR A 250 -16.75 19.46 -11.52
C THR A 250 -17.67 18.49 -12.27
N LEU A 251 -18.15 17.42 -11.62
CA LEU A 251 -19.03 16.42 -12.21
C LEU A 251 -20.51 16.84 -12.24
N SER A 252 -20.94 17.71 -11.31
CA SER A 252 -22.36 18.08 -11.13
C SER A 252 -22.83 19.24 -11.99
N LEU A 253 -21.94 20.01 -12.62
CA LEU A 253 -22.30 21.15 -13.45
C LEU A 253 -21.97 20.88 -14.92
N HIS A 254 -23.01 20.75 -15.74
CA HIS A 254 -22.96 20.54 -17.19
C HIS A 254 -22.07 21.57 -17.93
N GLY A 255 -20.78 21.25 -18.09
CA GLY A 255 -19.89 21.85 -19.10
C GLY A 255 -19.47 23.31 -18.92
N GLN A 256 -20.03 24.08 -17.98
CA GLN A 256 -19.71 25.52 -17.82
C GLN A 256 -18.53 25.82 -16.90
N LEU A 257 -18.09 24.87 -16.06
CA LEU A 257 -17.04 25.09 -15.06
C LEU A 257 -15.68 24.48 -15.40
N VAL A 258 -15.51 23.94 -16.61
CA VAL A 258 -14.16 23.66 -17.16
C VAL A 258 -13.35 24.96 -17.31
N LEU A 259 -14.02 26.12 -17.32
CA LEU A 259 -13.41 27.46 -17.43
C LEU A 259 -12.81 28.02 -16.12
N ARG A 260 -12.96 27.35 -14.96
CA ARG A 260 -12.39 27.82 -13.67
C ARG A 260 -11.52 26.81 -12.93
N LEU A 261 -11.27 25.65 -13.52
CA LEU A 261 -10.11 24.84 -13.13
C LEU A 261 -8.86 25.64 -13.55
N LYS A 262 -7.95 25.86 -12.60
CA LYS A 262 -6.67 26.60 -12.71
C LYS A 262 -6.11 26.58 -14.15
N GLU A 263 -5.63 27.72 -14.64
CA GLU A 263 -4.91 27.77 -15.92
C GLU A 263 -3.84 26.66 -15.99
N GLY A 264 -3.98 25.71 -16.92
CA GLY A 264 -3.06 24.59 -17.08
C GLY A 264 -3.72 23.27 -17.46
N PRO A 265 -2.92 22.24 -17.81
CA PRO A 265 -3.43 20.93 -18.17
C PRO A 265 -4.00 20.19 -16.96
N PHE A 266 -5.10 19.48 -17.17
CA PHE A 266 -5.68 18.58 -16.17
C PHE A 266 -6.14 17.28 -16.82
N ALA A 267 -6.25 16.21 -16.03
CA ALA A 267 -6.78 14.93 -16.49
C ALA A 267 -7.50 14.16 -15.38
N ALA A 268 -8.61 13.52 -15.74
CA ALA A 268 -9.22 12.47 -14.94
C ALA A 268 -8.41 11.19 -15.14
N VAL A 269 -7.88 10.63 -14.05
CA VAL A 269 -6.98 9.47 -14.08
C VAL A 269 -7.69 8.25 -13.53
N THR A 270 -7.49 7.11 -14.19
CA THR A 270 -8.07 5.81 -13.85
C THR A 270 -7.02 4.72 -13.93
N ASN A 271 -7.32 3.54 -13.38
CA ASN A 271 -6.46 2.36 -13.55
C ASN A 271 -6.30 1.97 -15.03
N GLY A 272 -7.28 2.31 -15.89
CA GLY A 272 -7.20 2.09 -17.34
C GLY A 272 -6.03 2.83 -17.98
N ASP A 273 -5.78 4.07 -17.56
CA ASP A 273 -4.71 4.91 -18.10
C ASP A 273 -3.31 4.32 -17.83
N PHE A 274 -3.14 3.71 -16.65
CA PHE A 274 -1.92 2.99 -16.28
C PHE A 274 -1.73 1.70 -17.08
N ARG A 275 -2.81 0.94 -17.33
CA ARG A 275 -2.73 -0.24 -18.20
C ARG A 275 -2.37 0.14 -19.63
N ASP A 276 -3.00 1.17 -20.17
CA ASP A 276 -2.66 1.68 -21.50
C ASP A 276 -1.20 2.14 -21.58
N TYR A 277 -0.70 2.84 -20.54
CA TYR A 277 0.70 3.21 -20.44
C TYR A 277 1.61 1.98 -20.50
N ARG A 278 1.25 0.92 -19.76
CA ARG A 278 2.01 -0.33 -19.72
C ARG A 278 2.10 -1.00 -21.07
N ASP A 279 0.96 -1.15 -21.72
CA ASP A 279 0.85 -1.81 -23.03
C ASP A 279 1.62 -1.05 -24.12
N LYS A 280 1.63 0.29 -24.05
CA LYS A 280 2.28 1.14 -25.07
C LYS A 280 3.78 1.31 -24.87
N THR A 281 4.26 1.27 -23.64
CA THR A 281 5.66 1.62 -23.32
C THR A 281 6.54 0.43 -22.95
N GLY A 282 5.95 -0.71 -22.58
CA GLY A 282 6.70 -1.83 -22.00
C GLY A 282 7.28 -1.53 -20.61
N LYS A 283 6.78 -0.47 -19.96
CA LYS A 283 7.13 -0.02 -18.60
C LYS A 283 5.87 0.03 -17.72
N GLY A 284 5.99 0.24 -16.42
CA GLY A 284 4.81 0.26 -15.54
C GLY A 284 4.54 -1.10 -14.92
N GLY A 285 5.32 -1.44 -13.89
CA GLY A 285 5.26 -2.74 -13.23
C GLY A 285 4.58 -2.67 -11.87
N ASP A 286 3.55 -3.49 -11.67
CA ASP A 286 2.93 -3.67 -10.35
C ASP A 286 3.91 -4.32 -9.35
N PHE A 287 3.64 -4.21 -8.05
CA PHE A 287 4.46 -4.88 -7.03
C PHE A 287 3.75 -5.00 -5.68
N ILE A 288 4.24 -5.88 -4.82
CA ILE A 288 3.81 -6.00 -3.43
C ILE A 288 4.68 -5.10 -2.55
N ILE A 289 4.08 -4.30 -1.70
CA ILE A 289 4.78 -3.50 -0.70
C ILE A 289 4.95 -4.32 0.56
N TYR A 290 6.17 -4.31 1.11
CA TYR A 290 6.44 -4.61 2.52
C TYR A 290 7.12 -3.40 3.15
N SER A 291 6.64 -2.97 4.31
CA SER A 291 7.42 -2.01 5.12
C SER A 291 8.58 -2.69 5.83
N ASP A 292 9.43 -1.90 6.50
CA ASP A 292 10.21 -2.40 7.62
C ASP A 292 9.30 -2.78 8.82
N VAL A 293 9.90 -3.37 9.85
CA VAL A 293 9.14 -3.85 11.02
C VAL A 293 9.27 -2.86 12.16
N LEU A 294 8.14 -2.37 12.65
CA LEU A 294 8.04 -1.66 13.92
C LEU A 294 8.05 -2.68 15.05
N TRP A 295 9.10 -2.66 15.87
CA TRP A 295 9.27 -3.61 16.97
C TRP A 295 8.89 -3.01 18.32
N LYS A 296 8.18 -3.80 19.13
CA LYS A 296 7.82 -3.48 20.52
C LYS A 296 8.23 -4.63 21.43
N LYS A 297 8.83 -4.33 22.59
CA LYS A 297 9.09 -5.33 23.63
C LYS A 297 7.76 -5.76 24.26
N SER A 298 7.60 -7.05 24.50
CA SER A 298 6.47 -7.61 25.24
C SER A 298 6.96 -8.55 26.33
N GLY A 299 6.11 -8.83 27.30
CA GLY A 299 6.26 -9.93 28.26
C GLY A 299 4.94 -10.67 28.42
N GLN A 300 4.04 -10.51 27.45
CA GLN A 300 2.73 -11.14 27.47
C GLN A 300 2.89 -12.66 27.37
N VAL A 301 2.12 -13.39 28.17
CA VAL A 301 1.97 -14.85 28.03
C VAL A 301 0.62 -15.14 27.40
N ILE A 302 0.61 -15.87 26.29
CA ILE A 302 -0.59 -16.31 25.59
C ILE A 302 -0.87 -17.76 25.97
N ASP A 303 -2.09 -18.05 26.41
CA ASP A 303 -2.56 -19.42 26.62
C ASP A 303 -2.98 -20.04 25.29
N LEU A 304 -2.34 -21.13 24.90
CA LEU A 304 -2.58 -21.83 23.64
C LEU A 304 -3.72 -22.86 23.76
N GLY A 305 -4.25 -23.08 24.98
CA GLY A 305 -5.27 -24.07 25.26
C GLY A 305 -4.73 -25.50 25.26
N GLY A 306 -5.56 -26.46 24.84
CA GLY A 306 -5.15 -27.86 24.69
C GLY A 306 -4.35 -28.09 23.41
N TRP A 307 -3.30 -28.90 23.47
CA TRP A 307 -2.49 -29.31 22.32
C TRP A 307 -2.95 -30.68 21.82
N VAL A 308 -3.29 -30.80 20.53
CA VAL A 308 -3.72 -32.05 19.86
C VAL A 308 -2.76 -32.37 18.72
#